data_AF-A0A1G7SFV8-F1
#
_entry.id   AF-A0A1G7SFV8-F1
#
_cell.length_a   1.000
_cell.length_b   1.000
_cell.length_c   1.000
_cell.angle_alpha   90.00
_cell.angle_beta   90.00
_cell.angle_gamma   90.00
#
_symmetry.space_group_name_H-M   'P 1'
#
loop_
_entity.id
_entity.type
_entity.pdbx_description
1 polymer ?
#
loop_
_entity_poly.entity_id
_entity_poly.type
_entity_poly.pdbx_seq_one_letter_code
_entity_poly.pdbx_strand_id
1 'polypeptide(L)' 'MVERLSRREVLERAARGVGRIGEYGERGITMVTMQEIEAMALMLAALGIVPIAPDQSKAPARLFEPNGCASAEFYLAVA' A
#
# COMPACT_ATOMS: atom_id res chain seq x y z
N MET A 1 -7.91 10.79 -13.51
CA MET A 1 -9.33 10.49 -13.21
C MET A 1 -9.33 9.50 -12.06
N VAL A 2 -9.82 9.90 -10.88
CA VAL A 2 -9.84 9.02 -9.70
C VAL A 2 -11.01 8.05 -9.85
N GLU A 3 -10.74 6.87 -10.39
CA GLU A 3 -11.71 5.79 -10.45
C GLU A 3 -11.79 5.16 -9.05
N ARG A 4 -12.97 5.18 -8.43
CA ARG A 4 -13.18 4.53 -7.13
C ARG A 4 -13.15 3.02 -7.34
N LEU A 5 -11.99 2.42 -7.10
CA LEU A 5 -11.82 0.97 -7.15
C LEU A 5 -12.62 0.29 -6.04
N SER A 6 -13.23 -0.83 -6.37
CA SER A 6 -13.82 -1.71 -5.38
C SER A 6 -12.74 -2.37 -4.52
N ARG A 7 -13.09 -2.73 -3.28
CA ARG A 7 -12.17 -3.45 -2.38
C ARG A 7 -11.62 -4.73 -3.03
N ARG A 8 -12.43 -5.41 -3.83
CA ARG A 8 -12.04 -6.64 -4.55
C ARG A 8 -10.95 -6.36 -5.58
N GLU A 9 -11.07 -5.28 -6.35
CA GLU A 9 -10.07 -4.94 -7.37
C GLU A 9 -8.72 -4.56 -6.75
N VAL A 10 -8.74 -3.84 -5.62
CA VAL A 10 -7.52 -3.57 -4.85
C VAL A 10 -6.87 -4.88 -4.39
N LEU A 11 -7.65 -5.78 -3.79
CA LEU A 11 -7.16 -7.08 -3.32
C LEU A 11 -6.57 -7.91 -4.46
N GLU A 12 -7.25 -7.97 -5.60
CA GLU A 12 -6.79 -8.73 -6.77
C GLU A 12 -5.48 -8.16 -7.33
N ARG A 13 -5.33 -6.84 -7.40
CA ARG A 13 -4.08 -6.19 -7.83
C ARG A 13 -2.94 -6.47 -6.86
N ALA A 14 -3.18 -6.29 -5.56
CA ALA A 14 -2.17 -6.58 -4.55
C ALA A 14 -1.74 -8.06 -4.59
N ALA A 15 -2.69 -8.99 -4.71
CA ALA A 15 -2.41 -10.42 -4.79
C ALA A 15 -1.56 -10.78 -6.04
N ARG A 16 -1.84 -10.15 -7.20
CA ARG A 16 -1.02 -10.33 -8.40
C ARG A 16 0.40 -9.83 -8.21
N GLY A 17 0.58 -8.65 -7.61
CA GLY A 17 1.89 -8.08 -7.30
C GLY A 17 2.71 -9.02 -6.40
N VAL A 18 2.10 -9.53 -5.32
CA VAL A 18 2.73 -10.51 -4.42
C VAL A 18 3.09 -11.79 -5.17
N GLY A 19 2.21 -12.30 -6.04
CA GLY A 19 2.47 -13.48 -6.85
C GLY A 19 3.69 -13.34 -7.77
N ARG A 20 3.88 -12.17 -8.39
CA ARG A 20 5.07 -11.90 -9.24
C ARG A 20 6.36 -11.94 -8.44
N ILE A 21 6.39 -11.28 -7.29
CA ILE A 21 7.56 -11.25 -6.41
C ILE A 21 7.85 -12.66 -5.89
N GLY A 22 6.83 -13.42 -5.51
CA GLY A 22 6.97 -14.80 -5.03
C GLY A 22 7.51 -15.75 -6.09
N GLU A 23 7.02 -15.67 -7.33
CA GLU A 23 7.43 -16.55 -8.42
C GLU A 23 8.82 -16.22 -8.98
N TYR A 24 9.10 -14.94 -9.20
CA TYR A 24 10.30 -14.50 -9.94
C TYR A 24 11.39 -13.87 -9.06
N GLY A 25 11.19 -13.82 -7.74
CA GLY A 25 12.14 -13.25 -6.78
C GLY A 25 12.48 -11.80 -7.09
N GLU A 26 13.77 -11.46 -7.12
CA GLU A 26 14.26 -10.11 -7.41
C GLU A 26 13.80 -9.59 -8.78
N ARG A 27 13.69 -10.46 -9.79
CA ARG A 27 13.15 -10.09 -11.10
C ARG A 27 11.67 -9.75 -11.03
N GLY A 28 10.93 -10.41 -10.14
CA GLY A 28 9.52 -10.13 -9.91
C GLY A 28 9.27 -8.70 -9.46
N ILE A 29 10.19 -8.11 -8.70
CA ILE A 29 10.09 -6.73 -8.20
C ILE A 29 10.01 -5.73 -9.36
N THR A 30 10.82 -5.89 -10.41
CA THR A 30 10.81 -4.98 -11.57
C THR A 30 9.62 -5.20 -12.50
N MET A 31 8.89 -6.29 -12.32
CA MET A 31 7.70 -6.64 -13.10
C MET A 31 6.40 -6.19 -12.45
N VAL A 32 6.43 -5.68 -11.21
CA VAL A 32 5.25 -5.15 -10.52
C VAL A 32 4.88 -3.80 -11.13
N THR A 33 3.62 -3.65 -11.52
CA THR A 33 3.10 -2.40 -12.06
C THR A 33 2.87 -1.36 -10.96
N MET A 34 2.85 -0.07 -11.32
CA MET A 34 2.54 1.01 -10.36
C MET A 34 1.21 0.78 -9.63
N GLN A 35 0.19 0.29 -10.34
CA GLN A 35 -1.13 0.02 -9.77
C GLN A 35 -1.12 -1.15 -8.78
N GLU A 36 -0.28 -2.15 -9.00
CA GLU A 36 -0.08 -3.26 -8.06
C GLU A 36 0.69 -2.77 -6.82
N ILE A 37 1.68 -1.88 -6.99
CA ILE A 37 2.42 -1.25 -5.88
C ILE A 37 1.47 -0.40 -5.01
N GLU A 38 0.68 0.47 -5.64
CA GLU A 38 -0.31 1.30 -4.94
C GLU A 38 -1.34 0.44 -4.19
N ALA A 39 -1.83 -0.63 -4.81
CA ALA A 39 -2.76 -1.55 -4.17
C ALA A 39 -2.14 -2.25 -2.95
N MET A 40 -0.88 -2.68 -3.04
CA MET A 40 -0.16 -3.24 -1.89
C MET A 40 0.02 -2.20 -0.79
N ALA A 41 0.42 -0.97 -1.11
CA ALA A 41 0.55 0.12 -0.15
C ALA A 41 -0.78 0.42 0.56
N LEU A 42 -1.88 0.45 -0.20
CA LEU A 42 -3.22 0.65 0.34
C LEU A 42 -3.62 -0.48 1.30
N MET A 43 -3.27 -1.73 0.96
CA MET A 43 -3.53 -2.87 1.84
C MET A 43 -2.73 -2.80 3.14
N LEU A 44 -1.47 -2.39 3.08
CA LEU A 44 -0.63 -2.21 4.28
C LEU A 44 -1.23 -1.13 5.20
N ALA A 45 -1.64 0.00 4.64
CA ALA A 45 -2.32 1.05 5.40
C ALA A 45 -3.66 0.57 5.98
N ALA A 46 -4.46 -0.17 5.21
CA ALA A 46 -5.73 -0.73 5.65
C ALA A 46 -5.57 -1.78 6.77
N LEU A 47 -4.44 -2.51 6.78
CA LEU A 47 -4.09 -3.44 7.86
C LEU A 47 -3.58 -2.74 9.11
N GLY A 48 -3.31 -1.43 9.07
CA GLY A 48 -2.90 -0.65 10.22
C GLY A 48 -1.41 -0.26 10.25
N ILE A 49 -0.67 -0.46 9.15
CA ILE A 49 0.71 0.06 9.07
C ILE A 49 0.68 1.58 9.03
N VAL A 50 1.46 2.22 9.91
CA VAL A 50 1.60 3.66 9.95
C VAL A 50 2.62 4.10 8.89
N PRO A 51 2.22 4.89 7.87
CA PRO A 51 3.16 5.39 6.88
C PRO A 51 4.15 6.36 7.51
N ILE A 52 5.40 6.31 7.05
CA ILE A 52 6.45 7.27 7.44
C ILE A 52 6.63 8.21 6.25
N ALA A 53 6.45 9.52 6.47
CA ALA A 53 6.62 10.50 5.41
C ALA A 53 8.11 10.64 5.04
N PRO A 54 8.46 10.94 3.76
CA PRO A 54 9.86 11.04 3.33
C PRO A 54 10.69 12.11 4.07
N ASP A 55 10.04 13.17 4.53
CA ASP A 55 10.62 14.28 5.29
C ASP A 55 10.65 14.02 6.81
N GLN A 56 10.06 12.92 7.27
CA GLN A 56 10.00 12.57 8.68
C GLN A 56 11.35 12.01 9.16
N SER A 57 12.06 12.80 9.96
CA SER A 57 13.40 12.45 10.47
C SER A 57 13.46 11.28 11.47
N LYS A 58 12.35 10.96 12.13
CA LYS A 58 12.25 9.87 13.11
C LYS A 58 10.99 9.06 12.91
N ALA A 59 11.13 7.73 12.92
CA ALA A 59 9.98 6.82 12.88
C ALA A 59 9.01 7.09 14.06
N PRO A 60 7.69 6.89 13.87
CA PRO A 60 6.72 7.04 14.94
C PRO A 60 6.95 5.95 16.01
N ALA A 61 6.58 6.27 17.26
CA ALA A 61 6.73 5.35 18.38
C ALA A 61 5.89 4.06 18.23
N ARG A 62 4.86 4.07 17.38
CA ARG A 62 4.06 2.92 16.99
C ARG A 62 4.03 2.82 15.47
N LEU A 63 4.35 1.65 14.94
CA LEU A 63 4.34 1.34 13.50
C LEU A 63 3.08 0.60 13.06
N PHE A 64 2.26 0.17 14.03
CA PHE A 64 1.04 -0.59 13.80
C PHE A 64 -0.09 -0.08 14.71
N GLU A 65 -1.23 0.23 14.12
CA GLU A 65 -2.45 0.64 14.81
C GLU A 65 -3.60 -0.30 14.42
N PRO A 66 -4.11 -1.14 15.35
CA PRO A 66 -5.04 -2.24 15.05
C PRO A 66 -6.42 -1.78 14.57
N ASN A 67 -6.73 -0.50 14.72
CA ASN A 67 -7.87 0.17 14.10
C ASN A 67 -7.26 1.14 13.09
N GLY A 68 -7.13 0.73 11.83
CA GLY A 68 -6.43 1.49 10.78
C GLY A 68 -6.73 2.98 10.84
N CYS A 69 -5.68 3.79 10.61
CA CYS A 69 -5.65 5.20 10.97
C CYS A 69 -6.93 5.97 10.58
N ALA A 70 -7.54 6.60 11.58
CA ALA A 70 -8.72 7.46 11.48
C ALA A 70 -8.42 8.83 10.84
N SER A 71 -7.58 8.88 9.80
CA SER A 71 -7.34 10.10 9.04
C SER A 71 -7.50 9.83 7.55
N ALA A 72 -8.71 10.09 7.06
CA ALA A 72 -8.98 10.30 5.64
C ALA A 72 -8.03 11.35 5.00
N GLU A 73 -7.33 12.15 5.81
CA GLU A 73 -6.39 13.18 5.36
C GLU A 73 -5.12 12.64 4.69
N PHE A 74 -4.59 11.46 5.09
CA PHE A 74 -3.40 10.91 4.42
C PHE A 74 -3.73 10.36 3.02
N TYR A 75 -4.95 9.85 2.82
CA TYR A 75 -5.42 9.34 1.52
C TYR A 75 -5.64 10.45 0.49
N LEU A 76 -5.85 11.70 0.91
CA LEU A 76 -5.95 12.86 0.02
C LEU A 76 -4.59 13.41 -0.42
N ALA A 77 -3.49 13.04 0.25
CA ALA A 77 -2.15 13.48 -0.11
C ALA A 77 -1.47 12.59 -1.17
N VAL A 78 -2.03 11.42 -1.46
CA VAL A 78 -1.47 10.43 -2.40
C VAL A 78 -2.28 10.32 -3.71
N ALA A 79 -3.39 11.07 -3.84
CA ALA A 79 -4.21 11.16 -5.06
C ALA A 79 -4.02 12.53 -5.75
#